data_AF-A0A496PFH5-F1
#
_entry.id   AF-A0A496PFH5-F1
#
_cell.length_a   1.000
_cell.length_b   1.000
_cell.length_c   1.000
_cell.angle_alpha   90.00
_cell.angle_beta   90.00
_cell.angle_gamma   90.00
#
_symmetry.space_group_name_H-M   'P 1'
#
loop_
_entity.id
_entity.type
_entity.pdbx_description
1 polymer ?
#
loop_
_entity_poly.entity_id
_entity_poly.type
_entity_poly.pdbx_seq_one_letter_code
_entity_poly.pdbx_strand_id
1 'polypeptide(L)'
;MGLDWTALEQGLQRVATQKAAAIMAEHEGHSFYGLALHGVPTEEDGELVLPVLALNSEEALARDLSDEPPVDSEDDDFETDPEAEEWSEPPLDGSDPPDPEEDAAADDAEASAPGAVEETGDDELDLDADVDTDDSTAGFYSRRWDPGEWHWNAVDLVESAAAGVWERAFAAEVQGNGWETTALRYYGLMVRVVQAVRQDLEASGGKELVCFVADDDHAERLLRASLTAEQLERHFPELVAN
;
A
#
# COMPACT_ATOMS: atom_id res chain seq x y z
N MET A 1 -33.15 5.58 13.65
CA MET A 1 -33.49 4.96 12.35
C MET A 1 -32.21 4.27 11.90
N GLY A 2 -32.26 2.98 11.60
CA GLY A 2 -31.07 2.23 11.17
C GLY A 2 -30.62 2.64 9.77
N LEU A 3 -29.41 2.24 9.40
CA LEU A 3 -28.85 2.51 8.08
C LEU A 3 -29.63 1.75 6.99
N ASP A 4 -30.09 2.46 5.96
CA ASP A 4 -30.65 1.82 4.76
C ASP A 4 -29.52 1.41 3.81
N TRP A 5 -29.03 0.20 4.03
CA TRP A 5 -27.95 -0.42 3.27
C TRP A 5 -28.27 -0.53 1.77
N THR A 6 -29.52 -0.74 1.40
CA THR A 6 -29.92 -0.85 -0.01
C THR A 6 -29.91 0.52 -0.69
N ALA A 7 -30.38 1.57 -0.01
CA ALA A 7 -30.31 2.92 -0.52
C ALA A 7 -28.85 3.39 -0.68
N LEU A 8 -27.98 3.04 0.28
CA LEU A 8 -26.54 3.33 0.20
C LEU A 8 -25.90 2.63 -1.01
N GLU A 9 -26.13 1.33 -1.16
CA GLU A 9 -25.59 0.52 -2.27
C GLU A 9 -25.99 1.10 -3.63
N GLN A 10 -27.27 1.40 -3.83
CA GLN A 10 -27.78 1.97 -5.09
C GLN A 10 -27.25 3.38 -5.33
N GLY A 11 -27.12 4.19 -4.27
CA GLY A 11 -26.56 5.53 -4.35
C GLY A 11 -25.10 5.51 -4.79
N LEU A 12 -24.28 4.70 -4.12
CA LEU A 12 -22.85 4.54 -4.43
C LEU A 12 -22.65 3.99 -5.84
N GLN A 13 -23.36 2.92 -6.23
CA GLN A 13 -23.27 2.36 -7.58
C GLN A 13 -23.58 3.42 -8.63
N ARG A 14 -24.71 4.13 -8.48
CA ARG A 14 -25.14 5.10 -9.49
C ARG A 14 -24.13 6.24 -9.66
N VAL A 15 -23.63 6.79 -8.55
CA VAL A 15 -22.68 7.90 -8.62
C VAL A 15 -21.32 7.43 -9.11
N ALA A 16 -20.85 6.26 -8.66
CA ALA A 16 -19.59 5.68 -9.13
C ALA A 16 -19.60 5.43 -10.64
N THR A 17 -20.65 4.77 -11.16
CA THR A 17 -20.81 4.55 -12.61
C THR A 17 -20.87 5.86 -13.38
N GLN A 18 -21.64 6.85 -12.89
CA GLN A 18 -21.77 8.15 -13.56
C GLN A 18 -20.43 8.89 -13.62
N LYS A 19 -19.65 8.90 -12.52
CA LYS A 19 -18.36 9.57 -12.46
C LYS A 19 -17.29 8.86 -13.28
N ALA A 20 -17.23 7.52 -13.18
CA ALA A 20 -16.34 6.72 -14.02
C ALA A 20 -16.62 6.95 -15.50
N ALA A 21 -17.88 6.90 -15.93
CA ALA A 21 -18.27 7.15 -17.31
C ALA A 21 -17.95 8.58 -17.78
N ALA A 22 -18.12 9.58 -16.90
CA ALA A 22 -17.76 10.96 -17.22
C ALA A 22 -16.25 11.13 -17.46
N ILE A 23 -15.42 10.57 -16.57
CA ILE A 23 -13.96 10.60 -16.71
C ILE A 23 -13.53 9.86 -17.99
N MET A 24 -14.10 8.69 -18.25
CA MET A 24 -13.80 7.93 -19.48
C MET A 24 -14.22 8.67 -20.75
N ALA A 25 -15.34 9.40 -20.73
CA ALA A 25 -15.81 10.20 -21.86
C ALA A 25 -15.00 11.50 -22.06
N GLU A 26 -14.44 12.07 -20.99
CA GLU A 26 -13.50 13.19 -21.10
C GLU A 26 -12.16 12.75 -21.72
N HIS A 27 -11.83 11.46 -21.59
CA HIS A 27 -10.58 10.85 -22.03
C HIS A 27 -10.80 9.68 -22.99
N GLU A 28 -11.63 9.86 -24.04
CA GLU A 28 -11.94 8.81 -25.04
C GLU A 28 -10.71 8.20 -25.75
N GLY A 29 -9.57 8.89 -25.71
CA GLY A 29 -8.29 8.41 -26.25
C GLY A 29 -7.46 7.55 -25.30
N HIS A 30 -7.84 7.46 -24.02
CA HIS A 30 -7.11 6.73 -23.01
C HIS A 30 -7.62 5.29 -22.86
N SER A 31 -6.69 4.36 -22.68
CA SER A 31 -7.02 2.97 -22.35
C SER A 31 -7.06 2.80 -20.84
N PHE A 32 -8.25 2.97 -20.26
CA PHE A 32 -8.50 2.66 -18.86
C PHE A 32 -8.36 1.16 -18.61
N TYR A 33 -7.65 0.80 -17.54
CA TYR A 33 -7.41 -0.60 -17.17
C TYR A 33 -7.90 -0.93 -15.74
N GLY A 34 -7.93 0.06 -14.84
CA GLY A 34 -8.22 -0.14 -13.43
C GLY A 34 -9.25 0.86 -12.89
N LEU A 35 -10.14 0.35 -12.03
CA LEU A 35 -11.05 1.13 -11.21
C LEU A 35 -11.08 0.54 -9.81
N ALA A 36 -10.95 1.36 -8.77
CA ALA A 36 -10.95 0.88 -7.41
C ALA A 36 -11.80 1.76 -6.50
N LEU A 37 -12.40 1.13 -5.49
CA LEU A 37 -12.98 1.84 -4.35
C LEU A 37 -12.02 1.67 -3.18
N HIS A 38 -11.54 2.78 -2.61
CA HIS A 38 -10.62 2.77 -1.49
C HIS A 38 -10.99 3.83 -0.44
N GLY A 39 -10.20 3.94 0.64
CA GLY A 39 -10.53 4.78 1.79
C GLY A 39 -11.49 4.08 2.76
N VAL A 40 -11.30 2.78 2.95
CA VAL A 40 -12.10 1.96 3.86
C VAL A 40 -11.48 1.98 5.26
N PRO A 41 -12.25 2.01 6.36
CA PRO A 41 -11.65 1.98 7.70
C PRO A 41 -11.02 0.62 7.99
N THR A 42 -9.73 0.69 8.30
CA THR A 42 -8.85 -0.42 8.64
C THR A 42 -8.80 -0.67 10.16
N GLU A 43 -8.92 0.38 10.95
CA GLU A 43 -8.79 0.31 12.41
C GLU A 43 -10.04 -0.26 13.10
N GLU A 44 -9.85 -1.23 14.01
CA GLU A 44 -10.89 -1.68 14.94
C GLU A 44 -11.35 -0.47 15.78
N ASP A 45 -12.62 -0.07 15.65
CA ASP A 45 -13.22 1.18 16.18
C ASP A 45 -12.98 2.46 15.36
N GLY A 46 -12.43 2.35 14.14
CA GLY A 46 -12.30 3.45 13.19
C GLY A 46 -13.65 4.01 12.71
N GLU A 47 -13.66 5.28 12.31
CA GLU A 47 -14.84 5.91 11.74
C GLU A 47 -15.13 5.34 10.34
N LEU A 48 -16.33 4.79 10.16
CA LEU A 48 -16.81 4.36 8.85
C LEU A 48 -17.04 5.58 7.95
N VAL A 49 -16.04 5.85 7.12
CA VAL A 49 -16.06 6.86 6.08
C VAL A 49 -16.52 6.26 4.74
N LEU A 50 -17.04 7.13 3.89
CA LEU A 50 -17.46 6.74 2.55
C LEU A 50 -16.23 6.49 1.66
N PRO A 51 -16.34 5.56 0.70
CA PRO A 51 -15.21 5.24 -0.14
C PRO A 51 -15.03 6.33 -1.19
N VAL A 52 -13.79 6.52 -1.60
CA VAL A 52 -13.44 7.33 -2.77
C VAL A 52 -13.26 6.43 -3.97
N LEU A 53 -13.55 6.99 -5.14
CA LEU A 53 -13.36 6.32 -6.40
C LEU A 53 -11.98 6.65 -6.95
N ALA A 54 -11.26 5.60 -7.36
CA ALA A 54 -9.99 5.69 -8.04
C ALA A 54 -10.10 5.11 -9.46
N LEU A 55 -9.50 5.77 -10.45
CA LEU A 55 -9.35 5.25 -11.81
C LEU A 55 -7.94 5.47 -12.33
N ASN A 56 -7.49 4.59 -13.23
CA ASN A 56 -6.23 4.79 -13.95
C ASN A 56 -6.28 4.31 -15.41
N SER A 57 -5.44 4.92 -16.23
CA SER A 57 -5.24 4.58 -17.64
C SER A 57 -3.78 4.27 -17.92
N GLU A 58 -3.51 3.51 -18.99
CA GLU A 58 -2.14 3.13 -19.35
C GLU A 58 -1.27 4.35 -19.67
N GLU A 59 -1.87 5.38 -20.26
CA GLU A 59 -1.20 6.63 -20.60
C GLU A 59 -0.85 7.46 -19.35
N ALA A 60 -1.73 7.46 -18.34
CA ALA A 60 -1.46 8.12 -17.07
C ALA A 60 -0.35 7.39 -16.31
N LEU A 61 -0.43 6.06 -16.20
CA LEU A 61 0.62 5.24 -15.60
C LEU A 61 1.98 5.46 -16.28
N ALA A 62 2.02 5.44 -17.62
CA ALA A 62 3.27 5.64 -18.36
C ALA A 62 3.87 7.03 -18.12
N ARG A 63 3.02 8.05 -17.96
CA ARG A 63 3.46 9.40 -17.62
C ARG A 63 4.03 9.44 -16.20
N ASP A 64 3.33 8.89 -15.22
CA ASP A 64 3.74 8.93 -13.82
C ASP A 64 5.05 8.16 -13.61
N LEU A 65 5.26 7.06 -14.33
CA LEU A 65 6.54 6.33 -14.36
C LEU A 65 7.67 7.09 -15.06
N SER A 66 7.35 8.03 -15.96
CA SER A 66 8.35 8.82 -16.71
C SER A 66 8.75 10.13 -16.01
N ASP A 67 7.86 10.69 -15.18
CA ASP A 67 8.13 11.88 -14.36
C ASP A 67 8.96 11.53 -13.10
N GLU A 68 9.18 10.25 -12.83
CA GLU A 68 10.04 9.82 -11.75
C GLU A 68 11.50 10.15 -12.10
N PRO A 69 12.22 10.89 -11.23
CA PRO A 69 13.66 10.94 -11.38
C PRO A 69 14.17 9.49 -11.32
N PRO A 70 15.18 9.10 -12.13
CA PRO A 70 15.79 7.81 -11.92
C PRO A 70 16.10 7.72 -10.43
N VAL A 71 15.65 6.66 -9.77
CA VAL A 71 16.25 6.27 -8.51
C VAL A 71 17.73 6.23 -8.84
N ASP A 72 18.48 7.22 -8.36
CA ASP A 72 19.92 7.07 -8.27
C ASP A 72 20.03 5.82 -7.42
N SER A 73 20.32 4.69 -8.09
CA SER A 73 20.91 3.55 -7.44
C SER A 73 22.16 4.14 -6.80
N GLU A 74 22.02 4.57 -5.56
CA GLU A 74 23.13 4.79 -4.63
C GLU A 74 23.76 3.42 -4.37
N ASP A 75 24.25 2.78 -5.44
CA ASP A 75 25.36 1.86 -5.37
C ASP A 75 26.54 2.70 -4.89
N ASP A 76 26.82 2.51 -3.61
CA ASP A 76 28.16 2.41 -3.06
C ASP A 76 29.15 3.50 -3.49
N ASP A 77 29.14 4.60 -2.73
CA ASP A 77 30.39 5.11 -2.15
C ASP A 77 30.02 5.82 -0.82
N PHE A 78 29.56 5.04 0.16
CA PHE A 78 29.85 5.42 1.55
C PHE A 78 31.35 5.16 1.73
N GLU A 79 32.18 6.07 1.21
CA GLU A 79 33.54 6.22 1.70
C GLU A 79 33.38 6.46 3.20
N THR A 80 33.55 5.39 3.97
CA THR A 80 33.66 5.47 5.42
C THR A 80 34.86 6.37 5.64
N ASP A 81 34.59 7.64 5.91
CA ASP A 81 35.62 8.61 6.26
C ASP A 81 36.38 8.00 7.45
N PRO A 82 37.67 7.62 7.29
CA PRO A 82 38.42 7.01 8.37
C PRO A 82 38.77 8.02 9.48
N GLU A 83 38.32 9.27 9.37
CA GLU A 83 38.35 10.28 10.43
C GLU A 83 36.95 10.59 10.97
N ALA A 84 36.16 9.55 11.23
CA ALA A 84 35.22 9.64 12.35
C ALA A 84 36.03 9.92 13.62
N GLU A 85 36.29 11.21 13.89
CA GLU A 85 36.84 11.68 15.15
C GLU A 85 35.99 11.04 16.25
N GLU A 86 36.63 10.13 16.99
CA GLU A 86 36.06 9.42 18.12
C GLU A 86 35.49 10.47 19.07
N TRP A 87 34.17 10.67 18.98
CA TRP A 87 33.47 11.69 19.73
C TRP A 87 33.53 11.29 21.20
N SER A 88 34.56 11.77 21.89
CA SER A 88 34.75 11.53 23.31
C SER A 88 33.72 12.36 24.08
N GLU A 89 32.83 11.67 24.78
CA GLU A 89 31.86 12.33 25.66
C GLU A 89 32.60 13.25 26.64
N PRO A 90 32.23 14.55 26.73
CA PRO A 90 32.90 15.45 27.64
C PRO A 90 32.61 15.02 29.09
N PRO A 91 33.59 15.12 30.00
CA PRO A 91 33.39 14.71 31.38
C PRO A 91 32.31 15.57 32.04
N LEU A 92 31.28 14.93 32.60
CA LEU A 92 30.15 15.56 33.31
C LEU A 92 30.53 16.18 34.68
N ASP A 93 31.81 16.43 34.90
CA ASP A 93 32.43 17.00 36.10
C ASP A 93 32.61 18.53 35.99
N GLY A 94 32.65 19.09 34.77
CA GLY A 94 32.81 20.53 34.54
C GLY A 94 34.27 21.01 34.53
N SER A 95 35.23 20.10 34.33
CA SER A 95 36.63 20.44 34.10
C SER A 95 36.95 20.53 32.60
N ASP A 96 37.77 21.52 32.23
CA ASP A 96 38.22 21.80 30.85
C ASP A 96 39.13 20.66 30.32
N PRO A 97 39.00 20.22 29.05
CA PRO A 97 39.82 19.14 28.50
C PRO A 97 41.30 19.57 28.38
N PRO A 98 42.26 18.73 28.77
CA PRO A 98 43.68 19.06 28.62
C PRO A 98 44.14 18.99 27.16
N ASP A 99 44.97 19.96 26.77
CA ASP A 99 45.67 20.02 25.47
C ASP A 99 46.55 18.77 25.24
N PRO A 100 46.66 18.27 23.99
CA PRO A 100 47.42 17.06 23.69
C PRO A 100 48.90 17.38 23.40
N GLU A 101 49.79 17.19 24.37
CA GLU A 101 51.23 17.05 24.09
C GLU A 101 51.90 15.90 24.88
N GLU A 102 52.61 15.08 24.09
CA GLU A 102 53.82 14.30 24.37
C GLU A 102 53.84 13.11 25.37
N ASP A 103 54.07 11.94 24.76
CA ASP A 103 55.09 10.92 25.12
C ASP A 103 55.16 10.37 26.55
N ALA A 104 54.96 9.05 26.69
CA ALA A 104 56.03 8.08 27.00
C ALA A 104 55.55 6.82 27.76
N ALA A 105 55.79 5.67 27.13
CA ALA A 105 56.39 4.44 27.65
C ALA A 105 55.81 3.62 28.84
N ALA A 106 56.01 2.31 28.66
CA ALA A 106 56.10 1.18 29.60
C ALA A 106 54.80 0.39 29.83
N ASP A 107 54.69 -0.84 29.28
CA ASP A 107 55.27 -2.12 29.77
C ASP A 107 54.46 -2.69 30.94
N ASP A 108 53.73 -3.78 30.70
CA ASP A 108 53.89 -5.02 31.50
C ASP A 108 53.10 -6.18 30.88
N ALA A 109 53.67 -7.37 31.00
CA ALA A 109 53.27 -8.62 30.39
C ALA A 109 52.23 -9.39 31.21
N GLU A 110 51.55 -10.36 30.60
CA GLU A 110 51.78 -11.79 30.88
C GLU A 110 50.64 -12.69 30.38
N ALA A 111 51.05 -13.91 30.06
CA ALA A 111 50.33 -14.95 29.36
C ALA A 111 49.17 -15.61 30.15
N SER A 112 48.22 -16.19 29.42
CA SER A 112 47.80 -17.59 29.63
C SER A 112 46.91 -18.08 28.48
N ALA A 113 47.38 -19.12 27.77
CA ALA A 113 46.61 -20.01 26.91
C ALA A 113 46.24 -21.29 27.71
N PRO A 114 45.67 -22.36 27.12
CA PRO A 114 44.82 -22.53 25.93
C PRO A 114 43.53 -23.34 26.24
N GLY A 115 42.57 -23.43 25.31
CA GLY A 115 41.52 -24.44 25.44
C GLY A 115 40.46 -24.49 24.34
N ALA A 116 40.54 -25.55 23.54
CA ALA A 116 39.46 -26.19 22.78
C ALA A 116 38.90 -25.46 21.53
N VAL A 117 39.51 -25.80 20.40
CA VAL A 117 38.82 -25.94 19.12
C VAL A 117 37.92 -27.17 19.16
N GLU A 118 36.64 -27.03 18.85
CA GLU A 118 35.82 -28.09 18.26
C GLU A 118 35.11 -27.53 17.04
N GLU A 119 35.36 -28.20 15.93
CA GLU A 119 34.90 -27.95 14.58
C GLU A 119 33.59 -28.72 14.36
N THR A 120 32.52 -28.01 14.03
CA THR A 120 31.32 -28.51 13.35
C THR A 120 30.86 -27.34 12.49
N GLY A 121 31.02 -27.33 11.17
CA GLY A 121 30.68 -28.38 10.22
C GLY A 121 29.62 -27.76 9.33
N ASP A 122 30.05 -27.34 8.14
CA ASP A 122 29.30 -27.31 6.87
C ASP A 122 27.79 -27.06 6.98
N ASP A 123 27.37 -25.82 6.72
CA ASP A 123 26.18 -25.54 5.91
C ASP A 123 26.33 -24.11 5.38
N GLU A 124 27.11 -23.99 4.29
CA GLU A 124 27.03 -22.85 3.40
C GLU A 124 25.61 -22.83 2.82
N LEU A 125 24.69 -22.16 3.52
CA LEU A 125 23.46 -21.70 2.91
C LEU A 125 23.84 -20.55 1.96
N ASP A 126 24.27 -20.99 0.79
CA ASP A 126 24.29 -20.30 -0.49
C ASP A 126 22.89 -19.69 -0.72
N LEU A 127 22.65 -18.54 -0.07
CA LEU A 127 21.46 -17.71 -0.21
C LEU A 127 21.61 -16.74 -1.39
N ASP A 128 22.54 -17.00 -2.29
CA ASP A 128 22.66 -16.35 -3.60
C ASP A 128 21.81 -17.08 -4.67
N ALA A 129 20.65 -17.59 -4.26
CA ALA A 129 19.62 -17.99 -5.20
C ALA A 129 18.89 -16.74 -5.67
N ASP A 130 19.46 -16.08 -6.69
CA ASP A 130 18.79 -15.23 -7.68
C ASP A 130 17.29 -14.97 -7.40
N VAL A 131 16.98 -14.10 -6.44
CA VAL A 131 15.69 -13.40 -6.39
C VAL A 131 15.89 -12.04 -7.04
N ASP A 132 16.47 -12.05 -8.24
CA ASP A 132 16.21 -11.04 -9.27
C ASP A 132 14.87 -11.38 -9.94
N THR A 133 13.84 -11.58 -9.11
CA THR A 133 12.50 -11.33 -9.62
C THR A 133 12.38 -9.83 -9.58
N ASP A 134 12.42 -9.21 -10.76
CA ASP A 134 11.93 -7.87 -11.03
C ASP A 134 10.47 -7.74 -10.53
N ASP A 135 10.32 -7.69 -9.21
CA ASP A 135 9.07 -7.61 -8.45
C ASP A 135 8.70 -6.15 -8.20
N SER A 136 9.03 -5.29 -9.16
CA SER A 136 8.81 -3.83 -9.04
C SER A 136 7.94 -3.26 -10.15
N THR A 137 7.48 -4.06 -11.12
CA THR A 137 6.69 -3.52 -12.25
C THR A 137 5.30 -4.14 -12.45
N ALA A 138 5.02 -5.38 -12.04
CA ALA A 138 3.76 -6.05 -12.42
C ALA A 138 2.95 -6.76 -11.30
N GLY A 139 3.47 -6.92 -10.09
CA GLY A 139 2.78 -7.64 -8.99
C GLY A 139 1.69 -6.83 -8.29
N PHE A 140 0.93 -7.46 -7.40
CA PHE A 140 -0.15 -6.85 -6.61
C PHE A 140 0.25 -5.55 -5.87
N TYR A 141 1.50 -5.46 -5.40
CA TYR A 141 2.03 -4.26 -4.73
C TYR A 141 2.74 -3.26 -5.69
N SER A 142 2.62 -3.46 -7.01
CA SER A 142 3.10 -2.52 -8.01
C SER A 142 2.25 -1.24 -7.99
N ARG A 143 2.86 -0.10 -8.32
CA ARG A 143 2.14 1.18 -8.54
C ARG A 143 1.01 1.08 -9.56
N ARG A 144 1.08 0.12 -10.47
CA ARG A 144 -0.02 -0.18 -11.40
C ARG A 144 -1.33 -0.50 -10.65
N TRP A 145 -1.24 -1.17 -9.50
CA TRP A 145 -2.39 -1.66 -8.75
C TRP A 145 -2.61 -0.94 -7.43
N ASP A 146 -1.86 0.12 -7.15
CA ASP A 146 -2.05 0.98 -5.98
C ASP A 146 -2.99 2.15 -6.29
N PRO A 147 -4.26 2.10 -5.82
CA PRO A 147 -5.22 3.16 -6.09
C PRO A 147 -4.89 4.49 -5.41
N GLY A 148 -4.04 4.48 -4.37
CA GLY A 148 -3.54 5.68 -3.71
C GLY A 148 -2.61 6.49 -4.59
N GLU A 149 -1.94 5.85 -5.56
CA GLU A 149 -0.99 6.50 -6.48
C GLU A 149 -1.58 6.76 -7.87
N TRP A 150 -2.85 6.40 -8.10
CA TRP A 150 -3.49 6.59 -9.40
C TRP A 150 -3.78 8.06 -9.71
N HIS A 151 -3.75 8.40 -11.01
CA HIS A 151 -3.97 9.77 -11.47
C HIS A 151 -5.30 10.38 -11.04
N TRP A 152 -6.35 9.55 -10.95
CA TRP A 152 -7.65 9.95 -10.43
C TRP A 152 -7.94 9.18 -9.15
N ASN A 153 -7.19 9.38 -8.07
CA ASN A 153 -7.25 8.61 -6.81
C ASN A 153 -8.20 9.14 -5.72
N ALA A 154 -8.83 10.31 -5.87
CA ALA A 154 -9.64 10.91 -4.79
C ALA A 154 -10.98 11.44 -5.28
N VAL A 155 -11.68 10.66 -6.11
CA VAL A 155 -12.96 11.10 -6.66
C VAL A 155 -14.07 10.86 -5.65
N ASP A 156 -14.50 11.93 -4.97
CA ASP A 156 -15.61 11.88 -4.01
C ASP A 156 -16.90 11.35 -4.67
N LEU A 157 -17.46 10.28 -4.09
CA LEU A 157 -18.73 9.72 -4.55
C LEU A 157 -19.95 10.47 -4.03
N VAL A 158 -19.81 11.23 -2.95
CA VAL A 158 -20.93 11.91 -2.31
C VAL A 158 -20.49 13.29 -1.86
N GLU A 159 -21.36 14.29 -1.99
CA GLU A 159 -21.08 15.63 -1.47
C GLU A 159 -20.88 15.59 0.05
N SER A 160 -19.98 16.42 0.58
CA SER A 160 -19.60 16.41 2.00
C SER A 160 -20.80 16.54 2.96
N ALA A 161 -21.85 17.28 2.56
CA ALA A 161 -23.06 17.41 3.36
C ALA A 161 -23.88 16.10 3.44
N ALA A 162 -23.88 15.30 2.38
CA ALA A 162 -24.51 14.00 2.36
C ALA A 162 -23.62 12.94 3.02
N ALA A 163 -22.29 13.08 2.92
CA ALA A 163 -21.34 12.22 3.61
C ALA A 163 -21.56 12.20 5.13
N GLY A 164 -21.68 13.38 5.75
CA GLY A 164 -21.97 13.49 7.18
C GLY A 164 -23.34 12.96 7.61
N VAL A 165 -24.27 12.67 6.69
CA VAL A 165 -25.51 11.95 7.01
C VAL A 165 -25.26 10.44 7.10
N TRP A 166 -24.46 9.91 6.16
CA TRP A 166 -24.09 8.49 6.13
C TRP A 166 -23.14 8.11 7.26
N GLU A 167 -22.13 8.92 7.56
CA GLU A 167 -21.22 8.73 8.70
C GLU A 167 -21.99 8.62 10.02
N ARG A 168 -22.95 9.53 10.26
CA ARG A 168 -23.82 9.45 11.44
C ARG A 168 -24.69 8.19 11.46
N ALA A 169 -25.13 7.73 10.29
CA ALA A 169 -25.90 6.50 10.18
C ALA A 169 -25.02 5.26 10.45
N PHE A 170 -23.77 5.25 9.97
CA PHE A 170 -22.79 4.23 10.29
C PHE A 170 -22.47 4.21 11.79
N ALA A 171 -22.21 5.36 12.40
CA ALA A 171 -21.96 5.46 13.83
C ALA A 171 -23.13 4.90 14.66
N ALA A 172 -24.37 5.17 14.25
CA ALA A 172 -25.56 4.61 14.90
C ALA A 172 -25.67 3.07 14.72
N GLU A 173 -25.27 2.55 13.56
CA GLU A 173 -25.26 1.12 13.28
C GLU A 173 -24.17 0.39 14.07
N VAL A 174 -22.97 0.96 14.15
CA VAL A 174 -21.84 0.46 14.96
C VAL A 174 -22.23 0.41 16.44
N GLN A 175 -22.88 1.46 16.96
CA GLN A 175 -23.38 1.47 18.34
C GLN A 175 -24.43 0.38 18.60
N GLY A 176 -25.19 -0.03 17.59
CA GLY A 176 -26.26 -1.02 17.72
C GLY A 176 -25.79 -2.48 17.56
N ASN A 177 -24.91 -2.73 16.58
CA ASN A 177 -24.53 -4.07 16.14
C ASN A 177 -23.05 -4.42 16.38
N GLY A 178 -22.24 -3.45 16.82
CA GLY A 178 -20.79 -3.58 16.93
C GLY A 178 -20.06 -3.22 15.63
N TRP A 179 -18.80 -2.84 15.77
CA TRP A 179 -17.96 -2.39 14.67
C TRP A 179 -17.72 -3.51 13.65
N GLU A 180 -17.23 -4.67 14.09
CA GLU A 180 -16.85 -5.79 13.22
C GLU A 180 -17.99 -6.26 12.30
N THR A 181 -19.20 -6.43 12.87
CA THR A 181 -20.38 -6.84 12.08
C THR A 181 -20.78 -5.78 11.05
N THR A 182 -20.64 -4.51 11.40
CA THR A 182 -20.95 -3.38 10.51
C THR A 182 -19.90 -3.26 9.41
N ALA A 183 -18.62 -3.39 9.75
CA ALA A 183 -17.49 -3.36 8.82
C ALA A 183 -17.59 -4.52 7.80
N LEU A 184 -17.81 -5.76 8.24
CA LEU A 184 -18.01 -6.90 7.34
C LEU A 184 -19.15 -6.68 6.35
N ARG A 185 -20.26 -6.11 6.82
CA ARG A 185 -21.40 -5.78 5.97
C ARG A 185 -21.07 -4.66 4.98
N TYR A 186 -20.27 -3.69 5.40
CA TYR A 186 -19.79 -2.61 4.56
C TYR A 186 -18.84 -3.10 3.46
N TYR A 187 -17.84 -3.93 3.80
CA TYR A 187 -16.97 -4.61 2.83
C TYR A 187 -17.77 -5.38 1.78
N GLY A 188 -18.75 -6.18 2.22
CA GLY A 188 -19.62 -6.92 1.30
C GLY A 188 -20.53 -6.01 0.45
N LEU A 189 -20.86 -4.80 0.90
CA LEU A 189 -21.55 -3.82 0.09
C LEU A 189 -20.62 -3.25 -0.99
N MET A 190 -19.40 -2.86 -0.64
CA MET A 190 -18.45 -2.28 -1.60
C MET A 190 -18.07 -3.26 -2.70
N VAL A 191 -17.84 -4.53 -2.36
CA VAL A 191 -17.58 -5.59 -3.37
C VAL A 191 -18.75 -5.70 -4.35
N ARG A 192 -20.00 -5.62 -3.87
CA ARG A 192 -21.18 -5.66 -4.75
C ARG A 192 -21.30 -4.40 -5.60
N VAL A 193 -21.01 -3.22 -5.03
CA VAL A 193 -21.00 -1.95 -5.78
C VAL A 193 -19.96 -1.99 -6.89
N VAL A 194 -18.72 -2.39 -6.61
CA VAL A 194 -17.64 -2.38 -7.62
C VAL A 194 -17.91 -3.39 -8.74
N GLN A 195 -18.46 -4.56 -8.41
CA GLN A 195 -18.90 -5.55 -9.40
C GLN A 195 -20.05 -5.03 -10.27
N ALA A 196 -21.02 -4.33 -9.67
CA ALA A 196 -22.14 -3.76 -10.41
C ALA A 196 -21.70 -2.62 -11.32
N VAL A 197 -20.80 -1.74 -10.85
CA VAL A 197 -20.18 -0.67 -11.66
C VAL A 197 -19.47 -1.28 -12.86
N ARG A 198 -18.67 -2.34 -12.65
CA ARG A 198 -18.00 -3.07 -13.74
C ARG A 198 -18.99 -3.57 -14.78
N GLN A 199 -20.05 -4.27 -14.34
CA GLN A 199 -21.07 -4.81 -15.24
C GLN A 199 -21.76 -3.70 -16.04
N ASP A 200 -22.09 -2.58 -15.40
CA ASP A 200 -22.73 -1.44 -16.06
C ASP A 200 -21.80 -0.81 -17.13
N LEU A 201 -20.50 -0.67 -16.81
CA LEU A 201 -19.50 -0.11 -17.73
C LEU A 201 -19.20 -1.06 -18.89
N GLU A 202 -19.04 -2.35 -18.64
CA GLU A 202 -18.87 -3.38 -19.69
C GLU A 202 -20.11 -3.45 -20.61
N ALA A 203 -21.32 -3.38 -20.04
CA ALA A 203 -22.57 -3.38 -20.80
C ALA A 203 -22.73 -2.12 -21.68
N SER A 204 -22.12 -1.00 -21.29
CA SER A 204 -22.10 0.23 -22.08
C SER A 204 -21.14 0.17 -23.29
N GLY A 205 -20.42 -0.94 -23.46
CA GLY A 205 -19.44 -1.14 -24.54
C GLY A 205 -18.01 -0.74 -24.15
N GLY A 206 -17.75 -0.57 -22.86
CA GLY A 206 -16.40 -0.36 -22.33
C GLY A 206 -15.50 -1.58 -22.55
N LYS A 207 -14.18 -1.37 -22.56
CA LYS A 207 -13.19 -2.45 -22.50
C LYS A 207 -13.31 -3.18 -21.15
N GLU A 208 -12.72 -4.37 -21.07
CA GLU A 208 -12.58 -5.10 -19.81
C GLU A 208 -11.80 -4.24 -18.81
N LEU A 209 -12.40 -3.98 -17.64
CA LEU A 209 -11.82 -3.19 -16.57
C LEU A 209 -11.60 -4.07 -15.34
N VAL A 210 -10.46 -3.92 -14.70
CA VAL A 210 -10.16 -4.56 -13.42
C VAL A 210 -10.73 -3.68 -12.32
N CYS A 211 -11.86 -4.10 -11.76
CA CYS A 211 -12.58 -3.34 -10.73
C CYS A 211 -12.50 -4.03 -9.37
N PHE A 212 -11.90 -3.40 -8.36
CA PHE A 212 -11.73 -4.00 -7.04
C PHE A 212 -11.89 -3.01 -5.87
N VAL A 213 -12.03 -3.54 -4.65
CA VAL A 213 -11.97 -2.73 -3.42
C VAL A 213 -10.58 -2.85 -2.85
N ALA A 214 -9.94 -1.71 -2.59
CA ALA A 214 -8.61 -1.65 -1.96
C ALA A 214 -8.73 -1.20 -0.50
N ASP A 215 -7.95 -1.88 0.33
CA ASP A 215 -7.89 -1.73 1.79
C ASP A 215 -6.51 -2.22 2.24
N ASP A 216 -5.89 -1.58 3.24
CA ASP A 216 -4.54 -1.95 3.68
C ASP A 216 -4.52 -3.29 4.45
N ASP A 217 -5.56 -3.58 5.24
CA ASP A 217 -5.60 -4.77 6.10
C ASP A 217 -6.16 -6.01 5.39
N HIS A 218 -7.12 -5.83 4.48
CA HIS A 218 -7.84 -6.93 3.83
C HIS A 218 -7.67 -6.96 2.31
N ALA A 219 -6.64 -6.30 1.79
CA ALA A 219 -6.34 -6.08 0.38
C ALA A 219 -6.57 -7.34 -0.48
N GLU A 220 -5.88 -8.44 -0.18
CA GLU A 220 -5.96 -9.67 -0.96
C GLU A 220 -7.35 -10.31 -0.94
N ARG A 221 -8.00 -10.32 0.23
CA ARG A 221 -9.33 -10.94 0.40
C ARG A 221 -10.38 -10.17 -0.38
N LEU A 222 -10.33 -8.84 -0.33
CA LEU A 222 -11.25 -7.97 -1.06
C LEU A 222 -11.00 -8.01 -2.56
N LEU A 223 -9.74 -8.06 -2.99
CA LEU A 223 -9.38 -8.22 -4.38
C LEU A 223 -9.90 -9.56 -4.94
N ARG A 224 -9.65 -10.68 -4.25
CA ARG A 224 -10.18 -12.00 -4.64
C ARG A 224 -11.71 -12.03 -4.68
N ALA A 225 -12.38 -11.32 -3.77
CA ALA A 225 -13.84 -11.25 -3.74
C ALA A 225 -14.42 -10.38 -4.87
N SER A 226 -13.67 -9.38 -5.33
CA SER A 226 -14.13 -8.42 -6.34
C SER A 226 -13.92 -8.92 -7.77
N LEU A 227 -12.83 -9.65 -8.02
CA LEU A 227 -12.42 -10.08 -9.36
C LEU A 227 -12.91 -11.48 -9.74
N THR A 228 -12.95 -11.74 -11.04
CA THR A 228 -13.20 -13.09 -11.57
C THR A 228 -11.91 -13.93 -11.55
N ALA A 229 -12.04 -15.26 -11.56
CA ALA A 229 -10.87 -16.15 -11.58
C ALA A 229 -9.96 -15.90 -12.79
N GLU A 230 -10.53 -15.63 -13.97
CA GLU A 230 -9.76 -15.32 -15.19
C GLU A 230 -8.96 -14.01 -15.05
N GLN A 231 -9.53 -12.99 -14.39
CA GLN A 231 -8.86 -11.72 -14.13
C GLN A 231 -7.75 -11.85 -13.09
N LEU A 232 -7.99 -12.64 -12.04
CA LEU A 232 -6.97 -12.96 -11.04
C LEU A 232 -5.79 -13.69 -11.68
N GLU A 233 -6.03 -14.73 -12.48
CA GLU A 233 -4.96 -15.45 -13.17
C GLU A 233 -4.19 -14.57 -14.16
N ARG A 234 -4.87 -13.63 -14.82
CA ARG A 234 -4.24 -12.75 -15.82
C ARG A 234 -3.45 -11.62 -15.20
N HIS A 235 -3.94 -11.01 -14.14
CA HIS A 235 -3.38 -9.78 -13.57
C HIS A 235 -2.65 -9.97 -12.25
N PHE A 236 -2.96 -11.04 -11.51
CA PHE A 236 -2.42 -11.36 -10.18
C PHE A 236 -2.15 -12.87 -10.03
N PRO A 237 -1.32 -13.48 -10.91
CA PRO A 237 -1.06 -14.92 -10.88
C PRO A 237 -0.51 -15.42 -9.53
N GLU A 238 0.21 -14.58 -8.80
CA GLU A 238 0.77 -14.84 -7.47
C GLU A 238 -0.31 -15.13 -6.41
N LEU A 239 -1.51 -14.55 -6.56
CA LEU A 239 -2.63 -14.78 -5.64
C LEU A 239 -3.41 -16.06 -5.94
N VAL A 240 -3.21 -16.67 -7.11
CA VAL A 240 -3.88 -17.93 -7.51
C VAL A 240 -3.01 -19.15 -7.20
N ALA A 241 -1.69 -18.99 -7.20
CA ALA A 241 -0.74 -20.07 -6.97
C ALA A 241 -0.58 -20.51 -5.50
N ASN A 242 -1.30 -19.87 -4.56
CA ASN A 242 -1.16 -20.03 -3.11
C ASN A 242 -2.40 -20.68 -2.46
#